data_AF-A0A150N459-F1
#
_entry.id   AF-A0A150N459-F1
#
_cell.length_a   1.000
_cell.length_b   1.000
_cell.length_c   1.000
_cell.angle_alpha   90.00
_cell.angle_beta   90.00
_cell.angle_gamma   90.00
#
_symmetry.space_group_name_H-M   'P 1'
#
loop_
_entity.id
_entity.type
_entity.pdbx_description
1 polymer ?
#
loop_
_entity_poly.entity_id
_entity_poly.type
_entity_poly.pdbx_seq_one_letter_code
_entity_poly.pdbx_strand_id
1 'polypeptide(L)'
;MVLHFAAALMRERKGWRVLVICSSGLGTAKILATRLKKEIPDIVSLEQASVFEWKEKDASAYDLVVSTVPLADEGGPYFTVSPMLTEEEARAIREFLERKSAAEKRMRKESTAQRNRPALEAMKAVRRISETIVHLLDGFSLEVVKRRSVHELLADACRRLERSGVIVDADVVIEELRRRESLGGLGIPGTTLALYHARSFAVFRPSLTMYRLDAPQTVPGMDGEPMEINTVVLLLGPSDTDKEMLAVLSEVSSLLVKDEQILAVLAHGG
;
A
#
# COMPACT_ATOMS: atom_id res chain seq x y z
N MET A 1 -12.56 -43.24 -30.88
CA MET A 1 -11.87 -42.01 -31.35
C MET A 1 -12.61 -40.75 -30.88
N VAL A 2 -12.66 -40.51 -29.56
CA VAL A 2 -13.27 -39.29 -28.98
C VAL A 2 -12.35 -38.66 -27.92
N LEU A 3 -11.44 -39.46 -27.34
CA LEU A 3 -10.41 -39.00 -26.39
C LEU A 3 -9.35 -38.07 -27.01
N HIS A 4 -8.97 -38.25 -28.28
CA HIS A 4 -7.97 -37.37 -28.92
C HIS A 4 -8.54 -35.99 -29.31
N PHE A 5 -9.86 -35.87 -29.52
CA PHE A 5 -10.51 -34.61 -29.88
C PHE A 5 -10.72 -33.72 -28.64
N ALA A 6 -11.09 -34.32 -27.52
CA ALA A 6 -11.22 -33.62 -26.23
C ALA A 6 -9.88 -33.07 -25.72
N ALA A 7 -8.76 -33.78 -25.97
CA ALA A 7 -7.42 -33.33 -25.60
C ALA A 7 -6.90 -32.15 -26.46
N ALA A 8 -7.42 -31.98 -27.68
CA ALA A 8 -7.10 -30.87 -28.56
C ALA A 8 -7.92 -29.60 -28.20
N LEU A 9 -9.18 -29.78 -27.78
CA LEU A 9 -10.07 -28.67 -27.42
C LEU A 9 -9.76 -28.03 -26.05
N MET A 10 -9.01 -28.72 -25.18
CA MET A 10 -8.56 -28.20 -23.88
C MET A 10 -7.22 -27.44 -23.91
N ARG A 11 -6.64 -27.21 -25.09
CA ARG A 11 -5.47 -26.33 -25.26
C ARG A 11 -5.88 -25.00 -25.86
N GLU A 12 -6.62 -24.20 -25.12
CA GLU A 12 -6.44 -22.75 -25.20
C GLU A 12 -5.03 -22.43 -24.66
N ARG A 13 -4.00 -22.63 -25.49
CA ARG A 13 -2.69 -22.04 -25.25
C ARG A 13 -2.88 -20.53 -25.37
N LYS A 14 -2.99 -19.85 -24.23
CA LYS A 14 -2.69 -18.41 -24.16
C LYS A 14 -1.28 -18.26 -24.72
N GLY A 15 -1.18 -17.73 -25.93
CA GLY A 15 0.12 -17.50 -26.54
C GLY A 15 0.88 -16.41 -25.81
N TRP A 16 2.21 -16.46 -25.89
CA TRP A 16 3.07 -15.50 -25.21
C TRP A 16 3.08 -14.16 -25.93
N ARG A 17 3.01 -13.07 -25.17
CA ARG A 17 3.28 -11.71 -25.63
C ARG A 17 4.71 -11.35 -25.25
N VAL A 18 5.58 -11.18 -26.24
CA VAL A 18 7.00 -10.92 -26.02
C VAL A 18 7.35 -9.54 -26.55
N LEU A 19 8.07 -8.74 -25.75
CA LEU A 19 8.65 -7.48 -26.21
C LEU A 19 10.13 -7.70 -26.52
N VAL A 20 10.55 -7.29 -27.72
CA VAL A 20 11.94 -7.35 -28.18
C VAL A 20 12.53 -5.94 -28.25
N ILE A 21 13.67 -5.74 -27.59
CA ILE A 21 14.36 -4.46 -27.54
C ILE A 21 15.71 -4.56 -28.24
N CYS A 22 16.00 -3.63 -29.15
CA CYS A 22 17.26 -3.61 -29.88
C CYS A 22 17.79 -2.18 -30.04
N SER A 23 19.13 -2.03 -30.03
CA SER A 23 19.82 -0.74 -30.22
C SER A 23 20.07 -0.37 -31.69
N SER A 24 19.96 -1.32 -32.63
CA SER A 24 20.56 -1.21 -33.98
C SER A 24 19.59 -1.15 -35.17
N GLY A 25 18.34 -0.70 -34.96
CA GLY A 25 17.38 -0.45 -36.04
C GLY A 25 16.62 -1.69 -36.56
N LEU A 26 15.64 -1.44 -37.44
CA LEU A 26 14.59 -2.37 -37.89
C LEU A 26 15.09 -3.72 -38.47
N GLY A 27 16.33 -3.81 -38.96
CA GLY A 27 16.87 -5.02 -39.60
C GLY A 27 17.21 -6.14 -38.61
N THR A 28 17.99 -5.81 -37.59
CA THR A 28 18.50 -6.76 -36.59
C THR A 28 17.39 -7.24 -35.64
N ALA A 29 16.51 -6.32 -35.23
CA ALA A 29 15.33 -6.64 -34.41
C ALA A 29 14.38 -7.62 -35.12
N LYS A 30 14.21 -7.47 -36.44
CA LYS A 30 13.36 -8.37 -37.26
C LYS A 30 13.95 -9.77 -37.38
N ILE A 31 15.28 -9.91 -37.46
CA ILE A 31 15.95 -11.22 -37.47
C ILE A 31 15.73 -11.94 -36.14
N LEU A 32 15.97 -11.25 -35.02
CA LEU A 32 15.74 -11.80 -33.68
C LEU A 32 14.28 -12.19 -33.49
N ALA A 33 13.34 -11.30 -33.85
CA ALA A 33 11.91 -11.57 -33.80
C ALA A 33 11.50 -12.81 -34.62
N THR A 34 12.04 -12.93 -35.83
CA THR A 34 11.75 -14.07 -36.72
C THR A 34 12.30 -15.37 -36.14
N ARG A 35 13.52 -15.35 -35.58
CA ARG A 35 14.12 -16.52 -34.92
C ARG A 35 13.37 -16.91 -33.67
N LEU A 36 13.00 -15.96 -32.81
CA LEU A 36 12.18 -16.22 -31.62
C LEU A 36 10.84 -16.88 -31.98
N LYS A 37 10.15 -16.37 -33.00
CA LYS A 37 8.87 -16.94 -33.45
C LYS A 37 9.03 -18.35 -34.04
N LYS A 38 10.17 -18.63 -34.70
CA LYS A 38 10.49 -19.94 -35.26
C LYS A 38 10.85 -20.96 -34.16
N GLU A 39 11.70 -20.56 -33.23
CA GLU A 39 12.20 -21.40 -32.13
C GLU A 39 11.17 -21.61 -31.02
N ILE A 40 10.20 -20.69 -30.90
CA ILE A 40 9.15 -20.68 -29.89
C ILE A 40 7.80 -20.36 -30.56
N PRO A 41 7.16 -21.34 -31.21
CA PRO A 41 5.91 -21.14 -31.96
C PRO A 41 4.71 -20.71 -31.08
N ASP A 42 4.82 -20.87 -29.76
CA ASP A 42 3.80 -20.45 -28.79
C ASP A 42 3.74 -18.92 -28.59
N ILE A 43 4.69 -18.15 -29.16
CA ILE A 43 4.66 -16.68 -29.15
C ILE A 43 3.60 -16.20 -30.16
N VAL A 44 2.52 -15.62 -29.65
CA VAL A 44 1.39 -15.12 -30.46
C VAL A 44 1.52 -13.64 -30.78
N SER A 45 2.09 -12.86 -29.86
CA SER A 45 2.38 -11.45 -30.09
C SER A 45 3.85 -11.17 -29.85
N LEU A 46 4.48 -10.52 -30.81
CA LEU A 46 5.86 -10.05 -30.67
C LEU A 46 5.91 -8.59 -31.10
N GLU A 47 6.23 -7.72 -30.15
CA GLU A 47 6.39 -6.29 -30.37
C GLU A 47 7.86 -5.92 -30.35
N GLN A 48 8.26 -4.95 -31.16
CA GLN A 48 9.63 -4.46 -31.22
C GLN A 48 9.66 -3.02 -30.74
N ALA A 49 10.60 -2.69 -29.86
CA ALA A 49 10.83 -1.34 -29.36
C ALA A 49 12.32 -1.01 -29.38
N SER A 50 12.64 0.28 -29.47
CA SER A 50 13.98 0.76 -29.19
C SER A 50 14.21 0.87 -27.68
N VAL A 51 15.49 0.97 -27.29
CA VAL A 51 15.88 1.20 -25.88
C VAL A 51 15.28 2.48 -25.32
N PHE A 52 15.05 3.49 -26.16
CA PHE A 52 14.47 4.78 -25.75
C PHE A 52 12.97 4.67 -25.47
N GLU A 53 12.24 3.89 -26.26
CA GLU A 53 10.79 3.67 -26.10
C GLU A 53 10.46 2.70 -24.95
N TRP A 54 11.43 1.91 -24.48
CA TRP A 54 11.24 0.96 -23.39
C TRP A 54 10.72 1.63 -22.10
N LYS A 55 11.21 2.83 -21.77
CA LYS A 55 10.82 3.55 -20.54
C LYS A 55 9.35 4.00 -20.52
N GLU A 56 8.73 4.12 -21.69
CA GLU A 56 7.34 4.57 -21.82
C GLU A 56 6.36 3.40 -21.93
N LYS A 57 6.86 2.16 -22.04
CA LYS A 57 6.04 0.96 -22.16
C LYS A 57 5.79 0.32 -20.80
N ASP A 58 4.54 -0.04 -20.58
CA ASP A 58 4.13 -0.85 -19.42
C ASP A 58 4.64 -2.29 -19.57
N ALA A 59 5.71 -2.63 -18.85
CA ALA A 59 6.30 -3.97 -18.83
C ALA A 59 5.32 -5.06 -18.38
N SER A 60 4.27 -4.71 -17.61
CA SER A 60 3.25 -5.66 -17.15
C SER A 60 2.33 -6.18 -18.26
N ALA A 61 2.34 -5.53 -19.43
CA ALA A 61 1.59 -5.94 -20.61
C ALA A 61 2.20 -7.14 -21.35
N TYR A 62 3.46 -7.51 -21.04
CA TYR A 62 4.19 -8.57 -21.72
C TYR A 62 4.52 -9.73 -20.77
N ASP A 63 4.57 -10.93 -21.33
CA ASP A 63 4.89 -12.13 -20.56
C ASP A 63 6.40 -12.34 -20.44
N LEU A 64 7.18 -11.73 -21.34
CA LEU A 64 8.64 -11.76 -21.39
C LEU A 64 9.19 -10.55 -22.14
N VAL A 65 10.32 -10.02 -21.66
CA VAL A 65 11.11 -9.00 -22.34
C VAL A 65 12.46 -9.58 -22.76
N VAL A 66 12.83 -9.42 -24.02
CA VAL A 66 14.09 -9.88 -24.60
C VAL A 66 14.82 -8.69 -25.19
N SER A 67 16.08 -8.49 -24.83
CA SER A 67 16.87 -7.34 -25.28
C SER A 67 18.20 -7.78 -25.88
N THR A 68 18.67 -7.10 -26.92
CA THR A 68 20.04 -7.28 -27.43
C THR A 68 21.07 -6.39 -26.74
N VAL A 69 20.63 -5.59 -25.77
CA VAL A 69 21.49 -4.71 -24.96
C VAL A 69 21.02 -4.71 -23.50
N PRO A 70 21.93 -4.47 -22.54
CA PRO A 70 21.53 -4.31 -21.14
C PRO A 70 20.53 -3.16 -20.96
N LEU A 71 19.49 -3.39 -20.16
CA LEU A 71 18.49 -2.39 -19.77
C LEU A 71 18.74 -1.97 -18.32
N ALA A 72 18.55 -0.69 -18.00
CA ALA A 72 18.65 -0.20 -16.62
C ALA A 72 17.53 -0.82 -15.75
N ASP A 73 17.87 -1.17 -14.50
CA ASP A 73 17.23 -2.15 -13.62
C ASP A 73 15.79 -1.87 -13.09
N GLU A 74 14.96 -1.09 -13.79
CA GLU A 74 13.67 -0.63 -13.24
C GLU A 74 12.42 -1.36 -13.76
N GLY A 75 12.56 -2.42 -14.58
CA GLY A 75 11.43 -3.00 -15.35
C GLY A 75 11.12 -4.49 -15.20
N GLY A 76 11.65 -5.18 -14.18
CA GLY A 76 11.42 -6.63 -13.98
C GLY A 76 12.38 -7.53 -14.79
N PRO A 77 12.25 -8.87 -14.69
CA PRO A 77 13.22 -9.80 -15.27
C PRO A 77 13.17 -9.80 -16.81
N TYR A 78 14.30 -9.42 -17.44
CA TYR A 78 14.49 -9.45 -18.89
C TYR A 78 15.64 -10.38 -19.30
N PHE A 79 15.62 -10.89 -20.52
CA PHE A 79 16.70 -11.70 -21.09
C PHE A 79 17.56 -10.85 -22.02
N THR A 80 18.85 -10.74 -21.73
CA THR A 80 19.82 -10.19 -22.68
C THR A 80 20.32 -11.31 -23.59
N VAL A 81 20.14 -11.17 -24.91
CA VAL A 81 20.51 -12.19 -25.90
C VAL A 81 21.27 -11.60 -27.08
N SER A 82 21.98 -12.46 -27.80
CA SER A 82 22.58 -12.10 -29.07
C SER A 82 21.50 -11.82 -30.14
N PRO A 83 21.76 -10.92 -31.11
CA PRO A 83 20.88 -10.69 -32.25
C PRO A 83 20.53 -11.94 -33.07
N MET A 84 21.41 -12.94 -33.01
CA MET A 84 21.24 -14.19 -33.75
C MET A 84 20.52 -15.26 -32.95
N LEU A 85 20.22 -15.05 -31.66
CA LEU A 85 19.59 -16.02 -30.77
C LEU A 85 20.26 -17.40 -30.88
N THR A 86 21.28 -17.64 -30.08
CA THR A 86 21.93 -18.97 -30.05
C THR A 86 20.97 -20.04 -29.54
N GLU A 87 21.31 -21.31 -29.76
CA GLU A 87 20.46 -22.41 -29.33
C GLU A 87 20.33 -22.47 -27.80
N GLU A 88 21.40 -22.11 -27.08
CA GLU A 88 21.43 -22.00 -25.63
C GLU A 88 20.49 -20.88 -25.15
N GLU A 89 20.52 -19.72 -25.79
CA GLU A 89 19.65 -18.58 -25.48
C GLU A 89 18.18 -18.94 -25.73
N ALA A 90 17.89 -19.57 -26.87
CA ALA A 90 16.55 -20.06 -27.19
C ALA A 90 16.06 -21.11 -26.17
N ARG A 91 16.95 -22.02 -25.75
CA ARG A 91 16.65 -23.04 -24.73
C ARG A 91 16.33 -22.41 -23.38
N ALA A 92 17.13 -21.45 -22.93
CA ALA A 92 16.90 -20.74 -21.67
C ALA A 92 15.55 -20.00 -21.65
N ILE A 93 15.20 -19.34 -22.77
CA ILE A 93 13.91 -18.66 -22.92
C ILE A 93 12.76 -19.67 -22.91
N ARG A 94 12.88 -20.80 -23.64
CA ARG A 94 11.86 -21.86 -23.64
C ARG A 94 11.61 -22.39 -22.24
N GLU A 95 12.66 -22.74 -21.50
CA GLU A 95 12.53 -23.23 -20.13
C GLU A 95 11.88 -22.21 -19.19
N PHE A 96 12.22 -20.92 -19.34
CA PHE A 96 11.60 -19.86 -18.56
C PHE A 96 10.09 -19.78 -18.83
N LEU A 97 9.68 -19.77 -20.10
CA LEU A 97 8.27 -19.75 -20.49
C LEU A 97 7.54 -21.03 -20.07
N GLU A 98 8.17 -22.19 -20.16
CA GLU A 98 7.59 -23.46 -19.70
C GLU A 98 7.39 -23.48 -18.18
N ARG A 99 8.37 -23.04 -17.40
CA ARG A 99 8.25 -22.88 -15.94
C ARG A 99 7.14 -21.90 -15.58
N LYS A 100 7.08 -20.75 -16.28
CA LYS A 100 6.00 -19.76 -16.11
C LYS A 100 4.63 -20.38 -16.44
N SER A 101 4.52 -21.14 -17.52
CA SER A 101 3.30 -21.84 -17.91
C SER A 101 2.89 -22.93 -16.92
N ALA A 102 3.86 -23.63 -16.33
CA ALA A 102 3.62 -24.69 -15.35
C ALA A 102 3.19 -24.09 -14.01
N ALA A 103 3.78 -22.96 -13.61
CA ALA A 103 3.33 -22.16 -12.48
C ALA A 103 1.91 -21.60 -12.72
N GLU A 104 1.65 -21.02 -13.89
CA GLU A 104 0.33 -20.54 -14.29
C GLU A 104 -0.71 -21.66 -14.42
N LYS A 105 -0.32 -22.86 -14.87
CA LYS A 105 -1.18 -24.06 -14.92
C LYS A 105 -1.44 -24.66 -13.54
N ARG A 106 -0.47 -24.61 -12.62
CA ARG A 106 -0.69 -24.94 -11.20
C ARG A 106 -1.64 -23.92 -10.56
N MET A 107 -1.43 -22.63 -10.80
CA MET A 107 -2.35 -21.55 -10.41
C MET A 107 -3.73 -21.68 -11.08
N ARG A 108 -3.83 -22.20 -12.31
CA ARG A 108 -5.11 -22.48 -13.02
C ARG A 108 -5.81 -23.76 -12.54
N LYS A 109 -5.10 -24.79 -12.09
CA LYS A 109 -5.72 -25.96 -11.42
C LYS A 109 -6.17 -25.61 -9.99
N GLU A 110 -5.47 -24.71 -9.31
CA GLU A 110 -5.95 -24.04 -8.08
C GLU A 110 -7.10 -23.07 -8.38
N SER A 111 -7.22 -22.58 -9.62
CA SER A 111 -8.27 -21.63 -10.03
C SER A 111 -9.69 -22.21 -10.01
N THR A 112 -9.90 -23.53 -10.01
CA THR A 112 -11.23 -24.11 -9.80
C THR A 112 -11.68 -23.99 -8.34
N ALA A 113 -10.75 -23.81 -7.39
CA ALA A 113 -11.02 -23.45 -5.99
C ALA A 113 -11.17 -21.93 -5.77
N GLN A 114 -11.02 -21.11 -6.83
CA GLN A 114 -10.87 -19.65 -6.77
C GLN A 114 -12.18 -18.88 -6.96
N ARG A 115 -13.34 -19.54 -6.85
CA ARG A 115 -14.64 -18.83 -6.87
C ARG A 115 -14.88 -18.01 -5.59
N ASN A 116 -14.15 -18.33 -4.50
CA ASN A 116 -14.32 -17.69 -3.18
C ASN A 116 -13.17 -16.75 -2.77
N ARG A 117 -12.10 -16.56 -3.56
CA ARG A 117 -10.97 -15.68 -3.15
C ARG A 117 -11.33 -14.20 -3.05
N PRO A 118 -12.09 -13.59 -3.98
CA PRO A 118 -12.54 -12.22 -3.81
C PRO A 118 -13.38 -12.04 -2.54
N ALA A 119 -14.26 -13.00 -2.24
CA ALA A 119 -15.04 -13.01 -1.01
C ALA A 119 -14.17 -13.21 0.24
N LEU A 120 -13.17 -14.08 0.21
CA LEU A 120 -12.23 -14.29 1.32
C LEU A 120 -11.35 -13.07 1.58
N GLU A 121 -10.83 -12.41 0.54
CA GLU A 121 -10.06 -11.18 0.68
C GLU A 121 -10.95 -10.03 1.19
N ALA A 122 -12.19 -9.94 0.73
CA ALA A 122 -13.17 -9.00 1.30
C ALA A 122 -13.44 -9.31 2.78
N MET A 123 -13.60 -10.58 3.16
CA MET A 123 -13.78 -10.97 4.56
C MET A 123 -12.54 -10.69 5.41
N LYS A 124 -11.32 -10.87 4.88
CA LYS A 124 -10.08 -10.46 5.56
C LYS A 124 -10.01 -8.95 5.74
N ALA A 125 -10.43 -8.18 4.74
CA ALA A 125 -10.48 -6.73 4.85
C ALA A 125 -11.50 -6.30 5.92
N VAL A 126 -12.71 -6.87 5.90
CA VAL A 126 -13.74 -6.66 6.94
C VAL A 126 -13.19 -7.00 8.32
N ARG A 127 -12.47 -8.13 8.46
CA ARG A 127 -11.85 -8.51 9.72
C ARG A 127 -10.81 -7.47 10.19
N ARG A 128 -9.89 -7.04 9.33
CA ARG A 128 -8.86 -6.03 9.67
C ARG A 128 -9.45 -4.68 10.06
N ILE A 129 -10.47 -4.23 9.32
CA ILE A 129 -11.25 -3.03 9.65
C ILE A 129 -11.87 -3.19 11.04
N SER A 130 -12.55 -4.32 11.27
CA SER A 130 -13.22 -4.59 12.54
C SER A 130 -12.24 -4.67 13.71
N GLU A 131 -11.10 -5.36 13.54
CA GLU A 131 -10.03 -5.44 14.55
C GLU A 131 -9.49 -4.05 14.87
N THR A 132 -9.28 -3.20 13.86
CA THR A 132 -8.86 -1.80 14.07
C THR A 132 -9.90 -1.01 14.87
N ILE A 133 -11.18 -1.10 14.49
CA ILE A 133 -12.27 -0.42 15.20
C ILE A 133 -12.36 -0.91 16.65
N VAL A 134 -12.27 -2.22 16.87
CA VAL A 134 -12.29 -2.81 18.22
C VAL A 134 -11.12 -2.29 19.04
N HIS A 135 -9.90 -2.23 18.50
CA HIS A 135 -8.75 -1.66 19.21
C HIS A 135 -8.94 -0.19 19.59
N LEU A 136 -9.50 0.61 18.68
CA LEU A 136 -9.79 2.01 18.97
C LEU A 136 -10.85 2.17 20.07
N LEU A 137 -11.91 1.37 20.03
CA LEU A 137 -13.00 1.44 21.00
C LEU A 137 -12.62 0.87 22.37
N ASP A 138 -11.85 -0.22 22.41
CA ASP A 138 -11.37 -0.84 23.64
C ASP A 138 -10.38 0.07 24.39
N GLY A 139 -9.53 0.78 23.64
CA GLY A 139 -8.62 1.80 24.18
C GLY A 139 -9.24 3.17 24.38
N PHE A 140 -10.51 3.38 24.00
CA PHE A 140 -11.14 4.69 24.06
C PHE A 140 -11.39 5.14 25.50
N SER A 141 -10.87 6.31 25.85
CA SER A 141 -11.17 6.96 27.12
C SER A 141 -11.41 8.45 26.92
N LEU A 142 -12.30 9.01 27.73
CA LEU A 142 -12.47 10.45 27.90
C LEU A 142 -12.16 10.79 29.35
N GLU A 143 -11.08 11.51 29.58
CA GLU A 143 -10.62 11.88 30.92
C GLU A 143 -10.63 13.39 31.12
N VAL A 144 -11.01 13.86 32.32
CA VAL A 144 -10.84 15.26 32.71
C VAL A 144 -9.49 15.42 33.40
N VAL A 145 -8.64 16.28 32.86
CA VAL A 145 -7.28 16.49 33.34
C VAL A 145 -7.16 17.85 34.02
N LYS A 146 -6.60 17.86 35.24
CA LYS A 146 -6.52 19.06 36.07
C LYS A 146 -5.17 19.77 35.96
N ARG A 147 -5.18 21.07 35.67
CA ARG A 147 -4.03 22.00 35.74
C ARG A 147 -2.77 21.46 35.05
N ARG A 148 -2.91 21.02 33.79
CA ARG A 148 -1.77 20.59 32.97
C ARG A 148 -1.72 21.37 31.68
N SER A 149 -0.51 21.73 31.27
CA SER A 149 -0.28 22.18 29.90
C SER A 149 -0.56 21.06 28.91
N VAL A 150 -0.84 21.39 27.65
CA VAL A 150 -1.00 20.37 26.59
C VAL A 150 0.25 19.50 26.47
N HIS A 151 1.45 20.07 26.67
CA HIS A 151 2.68 19.29 26.68
C HIS A 151 2.69 18.23 27.79
N GLU A 152 2.42 18.63 29.04
CA GLU A 152 2.42 17.70 30.19
C GLU A 152 1.33 16.64 30.02
N LEU A 153 0.18 17.03 29.48
CA LEU A 153 -0.91 16.12 29.13
C LEU A 153 -0.47 15.05 28.13
N LEU A 154 0.16 15.45 27.03
CA LEU A 154 0.66 14.50 26.02
C LEU A 154 1.73 13.58 26.59
N ALA A 155 2.63 14.10 27.43
CA ALA A 155 3.65 13.28 28.07
C ALA A 155 3.04 12.19 28.97
N ASP A 156 2.06 12.56 29.81
CA ASP A 156 1.39 11.61 30.68
C ASP A 156 0.48 10.63 29.93
N ALA A 157 -0.18 11.10 28.85
CA ALA A 157 -0.93 10.25 27.94
C ALA A 157 -0.02 9.18 27.31
N CYS A 158 1.08 9.59 26.69
CA CYS A 158 2.05 8.67 26.08
C CYS A 158 2.62 7.66 27.10
N ARG A 159 3.01 8.10 28.30
CA ARG A 159 3.49 7.18 29.36
C ARG A 159 2.44 6.20 29.87
N ARG A 160 1.15 6.55 29.83
CA ARG A 160 0.07 5.59 30.12
C ARG A 160 -0.08 4.58 29.00
N LEU A 161 -0.07 5.05 27.76
CA LEU A 161 -0.15 4.19 26.58
C LEU A 161 1.02 3.20 26.54
N GLU A 162 2.21 3.64 26.94
CA GLU A 162 3.41 2.80 27.06
C GLU A 162 3.23 1.72 28.12
N ARG A 163 2.77 2.08 29.33
CA ARG A 163 2.44 1.11 30.40
C ARG A 163 1.35 0.11 30.01
N SER A 164 0.42 0.51 29.14
CA SER A 164 -0.63 -0.38 28.62
C SER A 164 -0.19 -1.24 27.42
N GLY A 165 1.03 -1.04 26.91
CA GLY A 165 1.56 -1.78 25.75
C GLY A 165 1.02 -1.33 24.40
N VAL A 166 0.38 -0.16 24.32
CA VAL A 166 -0.08 0.45 23.05
C VAL A 166 1.11 1.02 22.28
N ILE A 167 2.04 1.65 23.00
CA ILE A 167 3.31 2.15 22.45
C ILE A 167 4.48 1.54 23.21
N VAL A 168 5.66 1.56 22.61
CA VAL A 168 6.90 0.99 23.18
C VAL A 168 7.93 2.04 23.61
N ASP A 169 7.76 3.28 23.14
CA ASP A 169 8.63 4.41 23.47
C ASP A 169 7.80 5.70 23.48
N ALA A 170 7.53 6.22 24.68
CA ALA A 170 6.76 7.45 24.85
C ALA A 170 7.48 8.69 24.29
N ASP A 171 8.79 8.78 24.42
CA ASP A 171 9.57 9.96 24.08
C ASP A 171 9.62 10.16 22.55
N VAL A 172 9.76 9.06 21.79
CA VAL A 172 9.67 9.08 20.32
C VAL A 172 8.32 9.64 19.85
N VAL A 173 7.22 9.14 20.43
CA VAL A 173 5.87 9.57 20.03
C VAL A 173 5.63 11.04 20.40
N ILE A 174 6.07 11.48 21.58
CA ILE A 174 5.95 12.89 22.01
C ILE A 174 6.67 13.81 21.03
N GLU A 175 7.88 13.45 20.61
CA GLU A 175 8.67 14.25 19.66
C GLU A 175 8.00 14.32 18.28
N GLU A 176 7.44 13.22 17.80
CA GLU A 176 6.70 13.20 16.53
C GLU A 176 5.44 14.08 16.58
N LEU A 177 4.72 14.08 17.70
CA LEU A 177 3.56 14.95 17.92
C LEU A 177 3.96 16.43 17.95
N ARG A 178 5.05 16.76 18.65
CA ARG A 178 5.63 18.13 18.69
C ARG A 178 6.04 18.61 17.32
N ARG A 179 6.75 17.77 16.59
CA ARG A 179 7.16 18.06 15.22
C ARG A 179 5.92 18.32 14.36
N ARG A 180 4.87 17.51 14.50
CA ARG A 180 3.63 17.69 13.73
C ARG A 180 2.92 19.00 14.05
N GLU A 181 2.86 19.39 15.33
CA GLU A 181 2.34 20.69 15.77
C GLU A 181 3.12 21.86 15.14
N SER A 182 4.45 21.78 15.15
CA SER A 182 5.31 22.84 14.59
C SER A 182 5.17 23.05 13.07
N LEU A 183 4.66 22.06 12.35
CA LEU A 183 4.52 22.10 10.88
C LEU A 183 3.23 22.76 10.40
N GLY A 184 2.23 22.96 11.27
CA GLY A 184 0.96 23.52 10.81
C GLY A 184 -0.15 23.66 11.85
N GLY A 185 0.16 23.62 13.14
CA GLY A 185 -0.84 23.65 14.21
C GLY A 185 -1.78 22.44 14.22
N LEU A 186 -2.45 22.22 15.34
CA LEU A 186 -3.31 21.04 15.56
C LEU A 186 -4.68 21.36 16.14
N GLY A 187 -4.93 22.64 16.47
CA GLY A 187 -6.27 23.10 16.79
C GLY A 187 -7.18 23.09 15.55
N ILE A 188 -8.43 22.66 15.68
CA ILE A 188 -9.38 22.61 14.57
C ILE A 188 -10.15 23.93 14.52
N PRO A 189 -9.96 24.78 13.48
CA PRO A 189 -10.59 26.10 13.42
C PRO A 189 -12.11 26.04 13.54
N GLY A 190 -12.70 27.01 14.24
CA GLY A 190 -14.14 27.04 14.52
C GLY A 190 -14.63 26.07 15.60
N THR A 191 -13.70 25.40 16.30
CA THR A 191 -14.02 24.47 17.40
C THR A 191 -13.18 24.77 18.65
N THR A 192 -13.32 23.98 19.71
CA THR A 192 -12.43 24.00 20.89
C THR A 192 -11.58 22.73 21.00
N LEU A 193 -11.40 22.01 19.89
CA LEU A 193 -10.67 20.74 19.82
C LEU A 193 -9.26 20.95 19.26
N ALA A 194 -8.31 20.18 19.77
CA ALA A 194 -7.05 19.93 19.08
C ALA A 194 -6.86 18.43 18.80
N LEU A 195 -6.52 18.10 17.56
CA LEU A 195 -6.29 16.72 17.11
C LEU A 195 -4.80 16.44 16.98
N TYR A 196 -4.24 15.86 18.03
CA TYR A 196 -2.88 15.34 18.03
C TYR A 196 -2.89 13.94 17.42
N HIS A 197 -2.21 13.79 16.29
CA HIS A 197 -2.11 12.50 15.62
C HIS A 197 -0.71 12.23 15.10
N ALA A 198 -0.29 10.97 15.19
CA ALA A 198 0.97 10.52 14.65
C ALA A 198 0.88 9.06 14.19
N ARG A 199 1.70 8.72 13.18
CA ARG A 199 2.03 7.34 12.85
C ARG A 199 3.49 7.13 13.21
N SER A 200 3.76 6.11 14.02
CA SER A 200 5.08 5.85 14.58
C SER A 200 5.45 4.38 14.53
N PHE A 201 6.75 4.09 14.38
CA PHE A 201 7.25 2.73 14.63
C PHE A 201 7.21 2.38 16.12
N ALA A 202 7.11 3.39 17.00
CA ALA A 202 6.95 3.21 18.44
C ALA A 202 5.51 2.87 18.84
N VAL A 203 4.55 2.88 17.91
CA VAL A 203 3.15 2.53 18.16
C VAL A 203 2.90 1.10 17.69
N PHE A 204 2.54 0.21 18.62
CA PHE A 204 2.29 -1.21 18.34
C PHE A 204 0.84 -1.49 17.93
N ARG A 205 -0.12 -0.70 18.46
CA ARG A 205 -1.55 -0.83 18.16
C ARG A 205 -2.20 0.55 17.98
N PRO A 206 -3.22 0.68 17.13
CA PRO A 206 -3.93 1.94 16.98
C PRO A 206 -4.65 2.32 18.27
N SER A 207 -4.70 3.61 18.58
CA SER A 207 -5.30 4.14 19.81
C SER A 207 -5.97 5.48 19.59
N LEU A 208 -7.15 5.66 20.18
CA LEU A 208 -7.87 6.93 20.22
C LEU A 208 -8.19 7.25 21.68
N THR A 209 -7.64 8.34 22.22
CA THR A 209 -7.94 8.82 23.57
C THR A 209 -8.31 10.29 23.56
N MET A 210 -9.10 10.71 24.53
CA MET A 210 -9.62 12.07 24.64
C MET A 210 -9.42 12.63 26.03
N TYR A 211 -9.08 13.91 26.07
CA TYR A 211 -8.79 14.60 27.31
C TYR A 211 -9.47 15.96 27.35
N ARG A 212 -10.31 16.19 28.36
CA ARG A 212 -10.90 17.49 28.62
C ARG A 212 -10.06 18.25 29.63
N LEU A 213 -9.68 19.46 29.27
CA LEU A 213 -8.90 20.37 30.10
C LEU A 213 -9.84 21.05 31.11
N ASP A 214 -9.38 21.19 32.36
CA ASP A 214 -10.13 21.93 33.38
C ASP A 214 -10.06 23.46 33.21
N ALA A 215 -9.09 23.95 32.45
CA ALA A 215 -8.97 25.32 31.99
C ALA A 215 -8.58 25.35 30.51
N PRO A 216 -9.16 26.25 29.69
CA PRO A 216 -8.77 26.40 28.30
C PRO A 216 -7.26 26.66 28.12
N GLN A 217 -6.69 26.13 27.05
CA GLN A 217 -5.30 26.34 26.65
C GLN A 217 -5.27 26.97 25.25
N THR A 218 -4.33 27.86 24.99
CA THR A 218 -4.13 28.42 23.64
C THR A 218 -3.11 27.58 22.88
N VAL A 219 -3.49 27.11 21.69
CA VAL A 219 -2.63 26.36 20.76
C VAL A 219 -2.74 26.95 19.35
N PRO A 220 -1.75 26.72 18.47
CA PRO A 220 -1.89 27.06 17.05
C PRO A 220 -2.94 26.16 16.38
N GLY A 221 -3.90 26.79 15.71
CA GLY A 221 -4.87 26.15 14.84
C GLY A 221 -4.24 25.62 13.55
N MET A 222 -4.96 24.77 12.82
CA MET A 222 -4.55 24.23 11.52
C MET A 222 -4.41 25.31 10.43
N ASP A 223 -4.97 26.49 10.66
CA ASP A 223 -4.81 27.71 9.87
C ASP A 223 -3.60 28.57 10.31
N GLY A 224 -2.90 28.17 11.38
CA GLY A 224 -1.77 28.87 11.97
C GLY A 224 -2.16 29.94 12.99
N GLU A 225 -3.45 30.24 13.15
CA GLU A 225 -3.94 31.25 14.09
C GLU A 225 -4.07 30.68 15.51
N PRO A 226 -3.77 31.46 16.56
CA PRO A 226 -3.96 31.00 17.93
C PRO A 226 -5.45 30.80 18.23
N MET A 227 -5.81 29.67 18.83
CA MET A 227 -7.17 29.36 19.24
C MET A 227 -7.21 28.72 20.63
N GLU A 228 -8.29 28.97 21.36
CA GLU A 228 -8.53 28.31 22.65
C GLU A 228 -9.10 26.91 22.44
N ILE A 229 -8.50 25.94 23.13
CA ILE A 229 -8.98 24.57 23.17
C ILE A 229 -9.34 24.18 24.59
N ASN A 230 -10.35 23.32 24.72
CA ASN A 230 -10.73 22.69 25.99
C ASN A 230 -10.65 21.17 25.91
N THR A 231 -10.44 20.60 24.73
CA THR A 231 -10.42 19.16 24.52
C THR A 231 -9.30 18.77 23.57
N VAL A 232 -8.47 17.83 24.00
CA VAL A 232 -7.38 17.24 23.22
C VAL A 232 -7.80 15.84 22.81
N VAL A 233 -7.74 15.56 21.51
CA VAL A 233 -7.94 14.23 20.95
C VAL A 233 -6.57 13.70 20.51
N LEU A 234 -6.21 12.51 20.98
CA LEU A 234 -4.95 11.84 20.66
C LEU A 234 -5.25 10.57 19.86
N LEU A 235 -4.90 10.58 18.57
CA LEU A 235 -5.05 9.47 17.64
C LEU A 235 -3.68 8.95 17.18
N LEU A 236 -3.31 7.75 17.59
CA LEU A 236 -2.04 7.12 17.25
C LEU A 236 -2.23 5.88 16.39
N GLY A 237 -1.31 5.65 15.46
CA GLY A 237 -1.27 4.43 14.66
C GLY A 237 0.17 3.95 14.38
N PRO A 238 0.36 2.67 14.04
CA PRO A 238 1.67 2.17 13.59
C PRO A 238 2.12 2.80 12.26
N SER A 239 3.43 2.90 12.04
CA SER A 239 3.97 3.33 10.74
C SER A 239 3.78 2.29 9.63
N ASP A 240 3.81 1.00 9.95
CA ASP A 240 3.64 -0.11 8.99
C ASP A 240 2.17 -0.55 8.84
N THR A 241 1.27 0.42 8.77
CA THR A 241 -0.17 0.18 8.72
C THR A 241 -0.63 -0.37 7.36
N ASP A 242 -1.46 -1.43 7.36
CA ASP A 242 -2.11 -1.89 6.14
C ASP A 242 -3.21 -0.94 5.64
N LYS A 243 -3.65 -1.10 4.38
CA LYS A 243 -4.60 -0.18 3.75
C LYS A 243 -5.94 -0.12 4.49
N GLU A 244 -6.35 -1.21 5.14
CA GLU A 244 -7.62 -1.30 5.85
C GLU A 244 -7.58 -0.52 7.16
N MET A 245 -6.53 -0.67 7.97
CA MET A 245 -6.35 0.13 9.18
C MET A 245 -6.14 1.61 8.85
N LEU A 246 -5.40 1.93 7.79
CA LEU A 246 -5.21 3.31 7.35
C LEU A 246 -6.55 3.97 6.98
N ALA A 247 -7.44 3.23 6.31
CA ALA A 247 -8.78 3.72 5.97
C ALA A 247 -9.58 4.06 7.23
N VAL A 248 -9.55 3.21 8.26
CA VAL A 248 -10.24 3.47 9.54
C VAL A 248 -9.67 4.71 10.23
N LEU A 249 -8.34 4.81 10.37
CA LEU A 249 -7.72 5.97 11.03
C LEU A 249 -7.99 7.28 10.27
N SER A 250 -7.99 7.23 8.94
CA SER A 250 -8.30 8.39 8.10
C SER A 250 -9.76 8.81 8.22
N GLU A 251 -10.68 7.83 8.30
CA GLU A 251 -12.11 8.10 8.49
C GLU A 251 -12.36 8.75 9.86
N VAL A 252 -11.80 8.19 10.94
CA VAL A 252 -11.88 8.78 12.28
C VAL A 252 -11.31 10.20 12.29
N SER A 253 -10.14 10.43 11.70
CA SER A 253 -9.56 11.76 11.59
C SER A 253 -10.44 12.72 10.79
N SER A 254 -11.10 12.24 9.72
CA SER A 254 -11.99 13.07 8.89
C SER A 254 -13.26 13.45 9.65
N LEU A 255 -13.86 12.50 10.38
CA LEU A 255 -15.03 12.75 11.23
C LEU A 255 -14.72 13.79 12.31
N LEU A 256 -13.55 13.69 12.94
CA LEU A 256 -13.11 14.63 13.98
C LEU A 256 -12.82 16.04 13.45
N VAL A 257 -12.70 16.25 12.14
CA VAL A 257 -12.39 17.55 11.54
C VAL A 257 -13.58 18.15 10.78
N LYS A 258 -14.42 17.32 10.15
CA LYS A 258 -15.44 17.78 9.19
C LYS A 258 -16.87 17.63 9.66
N ASP A 259 -17.12 16.82 10.68
CA ASP A 259 -18.49 16.53 11.13
C ASP A 259 -18.90 17.48 12.26
N GLU A 260 -19.67 18.50 11.92
CA GLU A 260 -20.15 19.52 12.86
C GLU A 260 -20.96 18.94 14.03
N GLN A 261 -21.68 17.82 13.83
CA GLN A 261 -22.47 17.19 14.90
C GLN A 261 -21.56 16.49 15.91
N ILE A 262 -20.55 15.75 15.43
CA ILE A 262 -19.54 15.13 16.29
C ILE A 262 -18.74 16.21 17.02
N LEU A 263 -18.31 17.25 16.30
CA LEU A 263 -17.60 18.39 16.88
C LEU A 263 -18.41 19.06 18.00
N ALA A 264 -19.71 19.25 17.82
CA ALA A 264 -20.59 19.80 18.85
C ALA A 264 -20.69 18.90 20.09
N VAL A 265 -20.87 17.58 19.91
CA VAL A 265 -20.93 16.61 21.02
C VAL A 265 -19.60 16.57 21.78
N LEU A 266 -18.47 16.58 21.06
CA LEU A 266 -17.13 16.54 21.66
C LEU A 266 -16.74 17.87 22.32
N ALA A 267 -17.23 19.00 21.83
CA ALA A 267 -16.99 20.32 22.43
C ALA A 267 -17.81 20.56 23.71
N HIS A 268 -19.04 20.04 23.77
CA HIS A 268 -19.96 20.34 24.88
C HIS A 268 -20.13 19.20 25.90
N GLY A 269 -19.78 17.96 25.54
CA GLY A 269 -20.11 16.80 26.36
C GLY A 269 -21.62 16.51 26.32
N GLY A 270 -21.99 15.23 26.28
CA GLY A 270 -23.37 14.83 26.52
C GLY A 270 -23.84 15.19 27.93
#